data_AF-A0A3B3ZUB2-F1
#
_entry.id   AF-A0A3B3ZUB2-F1
#
_cell.length_a   1.000
_cell.length_b   1.000
_cell.length_c   1.000
_cell.angle_alpha   90.00
_cell.angle_beta   90.00
_cell.angle_gamma   90.00
#
_symmetry.space_group_name_H-M   'P 1'
#
loop_
_entity.id
_entity.type
_entity.pdbx_description
1 polymer ?
#
loop_
_entity_poly.entity_id
_entity_poly.type
_entity_poly.pdbx_seq_one_letter_code
_entity_poly.pdbx_strand_id
1 'polypeptide(L)' 'MEDSDEEEGDLCRICQMGEESVSNPLIQPCRCTGSLQYVHQDCIKRWLHKLRLNLDNFDIQELYRSHVQVSQDFS' A
#
# COMPACT_ATOMS: atom_id res chain seq x y z
N MET A 1 -19.66 -12.66 -34.37
CA MET A 1 -18.59 -11.66 -34.44
C MET A 1 -17.74 -11.94 -33.22
N GLU A 2 -16.52 -12.39 -33.47
CA GLU A 2 -15.55 -12.84 -32.47
C GLU A 2 -15.21 -11.70 -31.49
N ASP A 3 -15.42 -12.00 -30.22
CA ASP A 3 -14.46 -11.79 -29.13
C ASP A 3 -13.51 -10.59 -29.32
N SER A 4 -13.93 -9.44 -28.79
CA SER A 4 -13.00 -8.39 -28.41
C SER A 4 -12.85 -8.51 -26.91
N ASP A 5 -12.03 -9.47 -26.47
CA ASP A 5 -11.26 -9.38 -25.23
C ASP A 5 -10.50 -8.04 -25.30
N GLU A 6 -11.20 -6.95 -24.96
CA GLU A 6 -10.63 -5.64 -24.72
C GLU A 6 -9.68 -5.84 -23.57
N GLU A 7 -8.40 -5.99 -23.93
CA GLU A 7 -7.23 -6.15 -23.08
C GLU A 7 -7.55 -5.60 -21.70
N GLU A 8 -7.94 -6.51 -20.79
CA GLU A 8 -8.21 -6.21 -19.40
C GLU A 8 -6.85 -5.90 -18.80
N GLY A 9 -6.38 -4.69 -19.12
CA GLY A 9 -5.01 -4.27 -18.95
C GLY A 9 -4.64 -4.30 -17.48
N ASP A 10 -3.38 -4.02 -17.22
CA ASP A 10 -2.87 -4.01 -15.86
C ASP A 10 -3.60 -2.89 -15.06
N LEU A 11 -4.67 -3.24 -14.35
CA LEU A 11 -5.49 -2.30 -13.59
C LEU A 11 -5.03 -2.27 -12.13
N CYS A 12 -4.93 -1.05 -11.59
CA CYS A 12 -4.71 -0.89 -10.16
C CYS A 12 -5.90 -1.44 -9.37
N ARG A 13 -5.67 -2.45 -8.52
CA ARG A 13 -6.73 -3.10 -7.73
C ARG A 13 -7.45 -2.16 -6.75
N ILE A 14 -6.88 -0.99 -6.45
CA ILE A 14 -7.44 -0.02 -5.50
C ILE A 14 -8.31 1.03 -6.20
N CYS A 15 -7.83 1.66 -7.27
CA CYS A 15 -8.57 2.73 -7.97
C CYS A 15 -9.24 2.28 -9.27
N GLN A 16 -8.98 1.06 -9.74
CA GLN A 16 -9.51 0.48 -10.97
C GLN A 16 -9.15 1.27 -12.24
N MET A 17 -8.00 1.95 -12.22
CA MET A 17 -7.45 2.68 -13.37
C MET A 17 -6.15 2.03 -13.82
N GLY A 18 -5.92 1.99 -15.15
CA GLY A 18 -4.69 1.49 -15.77
C GLY A 18 -3.69 2.57 -16.17
N GLU A 19 -4.04 3.86 -16.04
CA GLU A 19 -3.11 4.96 -16.36
C GLU A 19 -1.92 4.96 -15.40
N GLU A 20 -0.72 4.71 -15.92
CA GLU A 20 0.53 4.82 -15.19
C GLU A 20 1.31 6.07 -15.56
N SER A 21 2.15 6.53 -14.64
CA SER A 21 3.07 7.64 -14.89
C SER A 21 4.43 7.37 -14.27
N VAL A 22 5.47 8.09 -14.70
CA VAL A 22 6.83 7.97 -14.16
C VAL A 22 6.87 8.19 -12.64
N SER A 23 6.00 9.05 -12.11
CA SER A 23 5.90 9.33 -10.67
C SER A 23 4.95 8.39 -9.92
N ASN A 24 4.04 7.72 -10.61
CA ASN A 24 3.06 6.81 -10.00
C ASN A 24 2.86 5.58 -10.90
N PRO A 25 3.89 4.72 -11.00
CA PRO A 25 3.83 3.53 -11.84
C PRO A 25 2.90 2.48 -11.24
N LEU A 26 2.45 1.57 -12.10
CA LEU A 26 1.78 0.36 -11.68
C LEU A 26 2.84 -0.67 -11.24
N ILE A 27 2.69 -1.23 -10.05
CA ILE A 27 3.66 -2.17 -9.45
C ILE A 27 2.99 -3.47 -9.03
N GLN A 28 3.78 -4.53 -8.90
CA GLN A 28 3.37 -5.82 -8.32
C GLN A 28 3.87 -5.95 -6.87
N PRO A 29 3.04 -5.63 -5.85
CA PRO A 29 3.48 -5.59 -4.45
C PRO A 29 3.59 -6.99 -3.83
N CYS A 30 2.94 -7.99 -4.44
CA CYS A 30 2.98 -9.39 -4.04
C CYS A 30 3.11 -10.28 -5.27
N ARG A 31 3.43 -11.57 -5.07
CA ARG A 31 3.41 -12.60 -6.11
C ARG A 31 2.01 -13.10 -6.45
N CYS A 32 0.99 -12.32 -6.12
CA CYS A 32 -0.40 -12.65 -6.41
C CYS A 32 -0.60 -12.58 -7.93
N THR A 33 -1.38 -13.48 -8.50
CA THR A 33 -1.64 -13.56 -9.94
C THR A 33 -3.06 -13.15 -10.28
N GLY A 34 -3.29 -12.70 -11.52
CA GLY A 34 -4.61 -12.28 -11.99
C GLY A 34 -4.97 -10.86 -11.55
N SER A 35 -6.25 -10.58 -11.34
CA SER A 35 -6.77 -9.21 -11.08
C SER A 35 -6.28 -8.54 -9.78
N LEU A 36 -5.54 -9.25 -8.92
CA LEU A 36 -4.92 -8.71 -7.71
C LEU A 36 -3.45 -8.34 -7.88
N GLN A 37 -2.87 -8.55 -9.07
CA GLN A 37 -1.43 -8.48 -9.23
C GLN A 37 -0.89 -7.04 -9.24
N TYR A 38 -1.70 -6.05 -9.62
CA TYR A 38 -1.22 -4.68 -9.79
C TYR A 38 -1.84 -3.63 -8.87
N VAL A 39 -1.04 -2.64 -8.51
CA VAL A 39 -1.46 -1.47 -7.76
C VAL A 39 -0.58 -0.27 -8.13
N HIS A 40 -1.13 0.94 -8.15
CA HIS A 40 -0.31 2.15 -8.20
C HIS A 40 0.50 2.33 -6.91
N GLN A 41 1.73 2.81 -7.06
CA GLN A 41 2.62 3.08 -5.92
C GLN A 41 1.97 4.02 -4.88
N ASP A 42 1.26 5.06 -5.29
CA ASP A 42 0.59 5.98 -4.36
C ASP A 42 -0.70 5.40 -3.77
N CYS A 43 -1.39 4.54 -4.52
CA CYS A 43 -2.59 3.86 -4.02
C CYS A 43 -2.25 2.93 -2.86
N ILE A 44 -1.17 2.14 -2.96
CA ILE A 44 -0.76 1.24 -1.88
C ILE A 44 -0.23 2.02 -0.67
N LYS A 45 0.55 3.09 -0.86
CA LYS A 45 0.99 3.96 0.25
C LYS A 45 -0.18 4.56 1.01
N ARG A 46 -1.17 5.14 0.30
CA ARG A 46 -2.39 5.71 0.92
C ARG A 46 -3.20 4.65 1.65
N TRP A 47 -3.30 3.44 1.10
CA TRP A 47 -4.02 2.34 1.73
C TRP A 47 -3.34 1.88 3.03
N LEU A 48 -2.01 1.71 3.02
CA LEU A 48 -1.23 1.37 4.20
C LEU A 48 -1.34 2.44 5.30
N HIS A 49 -1.28 3.73 4.93
CA HIS A 49 -1.47 4.84 5.86
C HIS A 49 -2.85 4.81 6.54
N LYS A 50 -3.91 4.50 5.78
CA LYS A 50 -5.28 4.34 6.33
C LYS A 50 -5.38 3.21 7.35
N LEU A 51 -4.59 2.14 7.17
CA LEU A 51 -4.55 1.02 8.10
C LEU A 51 -3.66 1.29 9.33
N ARG A 52 -3.07 2.49 9.45
CA ARG A 52 -2.00 2.82 10.41
C ARG A 52 -0.81 1.84 10.34
N LEU A 53 -0.69 1.12 9.22
CA LEU A 53 0.44 0.26 8.89
C LEU A 53 1.48 1.14 8.19
N ASN A 54 2.08 2.06 8.93
CA ASN A 54 3.19 2.84 8.42
C ASN A 54 4.48 2.01 8.55
N LEU A 55 4.98 1.47 7.44
CA LEU A 55 6.35 0.94 7.37
C LEU A 55 7.39 2.04 7.64
N ASP A 56 7.03 3.30 7.40
CA ASP A 56 7.88 4.48 7.62
C ASP A 56 7.79 5.03 9.06
N ASN A 57 6.86 4.52 9.88
CA ASN A 57 6.60 5.00 11.25
C ASN A 57 6.69 3.88 12.28
N PHE A 58 7.48 2.84 12.01
CA PHE A 58 7.98 2.00 13.10
C PHE A 58 9.11 2.75 13.82
N ASP A 59 8.77 3.87 14.46
CA ASP A 59 9.70 4.55 15.34
C ASP A 59 9.79 3.75 16.64
N ILE A 60 10.74 2.81 16.64
CA ILE A 60 11.08 1.99 17.81
C ILE A 60 11.37 2.88 19.02
N GLN A 61 11.87 4.11 18.82
CA GLN A 61 12.18 5.03 19.91
C GLN A 61 10.92 5.61 20.55
N GLU A 62 9.87 5.92 19.79
CA GLU A 62 8.59 6.39 20.35
C GLU A 62 7.81 5.24 21.03
N LEU A 63 7.93 4.01 20.54
CA LEU A 63 7.44 2.82 21.25
C LEU A 63 8.20 2.59 22.57
N TYR A 64 9.52 2.74 22.56
CA TYR A 64 10.33 2.61 23.78
C TYR A 64 10.04 3.75 24.78
N ARG A 65 9.88 4.98 24.30
CA ARG A 65 9.55 6.17 25.10
C ARG A 65 8.19 6.03 25.77
N SER A 66 7.16 5.60 25.03
CA SER A 66 5.82 5.39 25.59
C SER A 66 5.77 4.27 26.64
N HIS A 67 6.58 3.21 26.49
CA HIS A 67 6.72 2.17 27.52
C HIS A 67 7.52 2.60 28.76
N VAL A 68 8.54 3.45 28.60
CA VAL A 68 9.35 3.99 29.71
C VAL A 68 8.57 5.02 30.53
N GLN A 69 7.69 5.83 29.92
CA GLN A 69 6.85 6.80 30.65
C GLN A 69 5.84 6.15 31.59
N VAL A 70 5.31 4.97 31.26
CA VAL A 70 4.45 4.19 32.17
C VAL A 70 5.19 3.76 33.45
N SER A 71 6.52 3.67 33.41
CA SER A 71 7.34 3.27 34.57
C SER A 71 7.78 4.44 35.46
N GLN A 72 7.59 5.70 35.04
CA GLN A 72 7.99 6.89 35.80
C GLN A 72 6.83 7.63 36.49
N ASP A 73 5.57 7.35 36.12
CA ASP A 73 4.37 7.90 36.78
C ASP A 73 3.89 7.05 37.99
N PHE A 74 4.62 5.99 38.35
CA PHE A 74 4.36 5.16 39.54
C PHE A 74 5.39 5.34 40.67
N SER A 75 6.09 6.48 40.72
CA SER A 75 6.90 6.89 41.89
C SER A 75 6.45 8.21 42.48
#